data_AF-A0A7Y4VY83-F1
#
_entry.id   AF-A0A7Y4VY83-F1
#
_cell.length_a   1.000
_cell.length_b   1.000
_cell.length_c   1.000
_cell.angle_alpha   90.00
_cell.angle_beta   90.00
_cell.angle_gamma   90.00
#
_symmetry.space_group_name_H-M   'P 1'
#
loop_
_entity.id
_entity.type
_entity.pdbx_description
1 polymer ?
#
loop_
_entity_poly.entity_id
_entity_poly.type
_entity_poly.pdbx_seq_one_letter_code
_entity_poly.pdbx_strand_id
1 'polypeptide(L)'
;MSNYKTDQCRILHRGMEFHFVSYEGHIANPTRGETAAPAMWFLMRAGRRHAVMPHVVGQEDPVRDRQLADWLDANAFVPMAAPVPAPPRRGR
;
A
#
# COMPACT_ATOMS: atom_id res chain seq x y z
N MET A 1 -22.13 8.21 3.05
CA MET A 1 -21.90 6.80 3.45
C MET A 1 -20.74 6.28 2.63
N SER A 2 -19.53 6.33 3.19
CA SER A 2 -18.30 5.91 2.52
C SER A 2 -18.22 4.39 2.55
N ASN A 3 -18.88 3.76 1.59
CA ASN A 3 -18.94 2.30 1.46
C ASN A 3 -17.68 1.78 0.77
N TYR A 4 -16.50 2.27 1.17
CA TYR A 4 -15.28 1.82 0.51
C TYR A 4 -14.95 0.42 0.95
N LYS A 5 -14.85 -0.43 -0.06
CA LYS A 5 -14.49 -1.81 0.09
C LYS A 5 -12.97 -1.86 0.16
N THR A 6 -12.44 -2.04 1.35
CA THR A 6 -11.02 -2.35 1.55
C THR A 6 -10.75 -3.69 0.87
N ASP A 7 -10.05 -3.68 -0.27
CA ASP A 7 -9.64 -4.90 -0.93
C ASP A 7 -8.41 -5.48 -0.25
N GLN A 8 -8.44 -6.79 -0.01
CA GLN A 8 -7.36 -7.53 0.62
C GLN A 8 -6.97 -8.69 -0.29
N CYS A 9 -5.68 -8.86 -0.54
CA CYS A 9 -5.15 -9.94 -1.35
C CYS A 9 -4.01 -10.64 -0.62
N ARG A 10 -3.94 -11.97 -0.74
CA ARG A 10 -2.84 -12.78 -0.21
C ARG A 10 -2.14 -13.45 -1.38
N ILE A 11 -0.84 -13.21 -1.48
CA ILE A 11 -0.02 -13.77 -2.55
C ILE A 11 1.00 -14.70 -1.93
N LEU A 12 1.07 -15.92 -2.45
CA LEU A 12 2.12 -16.86 -2.11
C LEU A 12 3.28 -16.68 -3.10
N HIS A 13 4.40 -16.18 -2.61
CA HIS A 13 5.57 -15.87 -3.43
C HIS A 13 6.85 -16.37 -2.75
N ARG A 14 7.66 -17.14 -3.48
CA ARG A 14 8.89 -17.80 -2.98
C ARG A 14 8.68 -18.62 -1.68
N GLY A 15 7.52 -19.28 -1.58
CA GLY A 15 7.15 -20.10 -0.41
C GLY A 15 6.76 -19.29 0.83
N MET A 16 6.63 -17.97 0.73
CA MET A 16 6.11 -17.11 1.79
C MET A 16 4.75 -16.52 1.40
N GLU A 17 3.83 -16.49 2.35
CA GLU A 17 2.56 -15.78 2.21
C GLU A 17 2.75 -14.30 2.55
N PHE A 18 2.29 -13.43 1.67
CA PHE A 18 2.31 -11.98 1.85
C PHE A 18 0.88 -11.44 1.83
N HIS A 19 0.51 -10.72 2.90
CA HIS A 19 -0.82 -10.14 3.04
C HIS A 19 -0.80 -8.67 2.63
N PHE A 20 -1.51 -8.37 1.55
CA PHE A 20 -1.70 -7.03 1.04
C PHE A 20 -3.09 -6.50 1.36
N VAL A 21 -3.15 -5.23 1.74
CA VAL A 21 -4.38 -4.50 2.03
C VAL A 21 -4.35 -3.19 1.28
N SER A 22 -5.40 -2.90 0.52
CA SER A 22 -5.61 -1.60 -0.09
C SER A 22 -6.36 -0.69 0.87
N TYR A 23 -5.96 0.57 0.98
CA TYR A 23 -6.75 1.60 1.65
C TYR A 23 -7.33 2.56 0.64
N GLU A 24 -8.55 3.05 0.89
CA GLU A 24 -9.12 4.14 0.10
C GLU A 24 -8.21 5.36 0.18
N GLY A 25 -8.02 5.97 -0.97
CA GLY A 25 -7.55 7.33 -1.01
C GLY A 25 -8.66 8.24 -0.52
N HIS A 26 -8.52 8.79 0.68
CA HIS A 26 -9.50 9.75 1.17
C HIS A 26 -9.34 11.08 0.44
N ILE A 27 -10.46 11.67 0.02
CA ILE A 27 -10.52 13.07 -0.42
C ILE A 27 -10.15 13.95 0.77
N ALA A 28 -9.42 15.04 0.56
CA ALA A 28 -9.08 15.95 1.65
C ALA A 28 -10.37 16.39 2.36
N ASN A 29 -10.47 16.10 3.66
CA ASN A 29 -11.55 16.59 4.50
C ASN A 29 -10.99 17.69 5.39
N PRO A 30 -11.03 18.96 4.93
CA PRO A 30 -10.48 20.09 5.66
C PRO A 30 -11.16 20.29 7.02
N THR A 31 -12.39 19.81 7.20
CA THR A 31 -13.14 19.88 8.46
C THR A 31 -12.61 18.93 9.53
N ARG A 32 -11.93 17.84 9.14
CA ARG A 32 -11.28 16.88 10.06
C ARG A 32 -9.74 16.97 10.03
N GLY A 33 -9.18 17.86 9.21
CA GLY A 33 -7.73 17.97 9.02
C GLY A 33 -7.11 16.80 8.24
N GLU A 34 -7.92 16.01 7.53
CA GLU A 34 -7.46 14.86 6.77
C GLU A 34 -6.95 15.32 5.39
N THR A 35 -5.67 15.10 5.11
CA THR A 35 -5.02 15.48 3.84
C THR A 35 -5.35 14.44 2.78
N ALA A 36 -5.69 14.84 1.55
CA ALA A 36 -6.02 13.87 0.50
C ALA A 36 -4.89 12.84 0.34
N ALA A 37 -5.22 11.56 0.48
CA ALA A 37 -4.28 10.47 0.20
C ALA A 37 -4.74 9.75 -1.07
N PRO A 38 -3.83 9.35 -1.97
CA PRO A 38 -4.18 8.44 -3.04
C PRO A 38 -4.44 7.03 -2.49
N ALA A 39 -5.31 6.27 -3.14
CA ALA A 39 -5.53 4.87 -2.78
C ALA A 39 -4.22 4.10 -2.98
N MET A 40 -3.83 3.29 -2.01
CA MET A 40 -2.53 2.59 -2.02
C MET A 40 -2.65 1.17 -1.46
N TRP A 41 -1.89 0.25 -2.04
CA TRP A 41 -1.62 -1.07 -1.53
C TRP A 41 -0.52 -1.03 -0.48
N PHE A 42 -0.77 -1.69 0.64
CA PHE A 42 0.19 -1.87 1.72
C PHE A 42 0.43 -3.35 1.97
N LEU A 43 1.69 -3.72 2.12
CA LEU A 43 2.09 -5.04 2.60
C LEU A 43 2.16 -5.04 4.12
N MET A 44 1.45 -5.96 4.75
CA MET A 44 1.54 -6.23 6.18
C MET A 44 2.63 -7.29 6.41
N ARG A 45 3.79 -6.87 6.93
CA ARG A 45 4.91 -7.77 7.26
C ARG A 45 5.49 -7.43 8.63
N ALA A 46 5.65 -8.44 9.49
CA ALA A 46 6.22 -8.29 10.84
C ALA A 46 5.58 -7.14 11.68
N GLY A 47 4.25 -6.98 11.57
CA GLY A 47 3.51 -5.92 12.28
C GLY A 47 3.70 -4.50 11.72
N ARG A 48 4.40 -4.35 10.59
CA ARG A 48 4.58 -3.08 9.88
C ARG A 48 3.85 -3.09 8.55
N ARG A 49 3.33 -1.92 8.17
CA ARG A 49 2.76 -1.65 6.85
C ARG A 49 3.83 -1.05 5.94
N HIS A 50 4.07 -1.67 4.80
CA HIS A 50 4.99 -1.17 3.78
C HIS A 50 4.17 -0.68 2.60
N ALA A 51 4.36 0.57 2.17
CA ALA A 51 3.69 1.07 0.97
C ALA A 51 4.27 0.38 -0.26
N VAL A 52 3.41 -0.17 -1.11
CA VAL A 52 3.79 -1.02 -2.24
C VAL A 52 3.60 -0.26 -3.54
N MET A 53 2.34 0.03 -3.89
CA MET A 53 1.97 0.75 -5.11
C MET A 53 0.61 1.44 -4.96
N PRO A 54 0.27 2.42 -5.81
CA PRO A 54 -1.08 2.97 -5.89
C PRO A 54 -2.12 1.89 -6.19
N HIS A 55 -3.28 1.97 -5.54
CA HIS A 55 -4.43 1.14 -5.85
C HIS A 55 -5.23 1.78 -6.98
N VAL A 56 -5.41 1.02 -8.08
CA VAL A 56 -6.20 1.45 -9.23
C VAL A 56 -7.54 0.71 -9.19
N VAL A 57 -8.63 1.47 -9.05
CA VAL A 57 -9.99 0.89 -9.02
C VAL A 57 -10.30 0.28 -10.39
N GLY A 58 -10.73 -0.98 -10.41
CA GLY A 58 -11.00 -1.73 -11.64
C GLY A 58 -9.76 -2.38 -12.25
N GLN A 59 -8.62 -2.38 -11.55
CA GLN A 59 -7.45 -3.18 -11.95
C GLN A 59 -7.80 -4.67 -11.93
N GLU A 60 -7.44 -5.37 -13.00
CA GLU A 60 -7.63 -6.82 -13.09
C GLU A 60 -6.79 -7.55 -12.04
N ASP A 61 -7.40 -8.48 -11.31
CA ASP A 61 -6.75 -9.31 -10.28
C ASP A 61 -5.41 -9.93 -10.76
N PRO A 62 -5.30 -10.58 -11.93
CA PRO A 62 -4.03 -11.18 -12.37
C PRO A 62 -2.94 -10.14 -12.66
N VAL A 63 -3.32 -8.94 -13.12
CA VAL A 63 -2.37 -7.85 -13.38
C VAL A 63 -1.90 -7.24 -12.07
N ARG A 64 -2.82 -7.03 -11.11
CA ARG A 64 -2.51 -6.59 -9.75
C ARG A 64 -1.53 -7.55 -9.09
N ASP A 65 -1.85 -8.85 -9.10
CA ASP A 65 -1.05 -9.86 -8.40
C ASP A 65 0.36 -9.96 -8.98
N ARG A 66 0.50 -9.82 -10.31
CA ARG A 66 1.81 -9.72 -10.96
C ARG A 66 2.61 -8.50 -10.48
N GLN A 67 2.00 -7.32 -10.45
CA GLN A 67 2.68 -6.10 -9.97
C GLN A 67 3.08 -6.18 -8.49
N LEU A 68 2.23 -6.79 -7.65
CA LEU A 68 2.56 -7.05 -6.24
C LEU A 68 3.74 -8.02 -6.12
N ALA A 69 3.78 -9.08 -6.93
CA ALA A 69 4.89 -10.03 -6.97
C ALA A 69 6.21 -9.38 -7.45
N ASP A 70 6.16 -8.60 -8.53
CA ASP A 70 7.32 -7.83 -9.02
C ASP A 70 7.86 -6.87 -7.94
N TRP A 71 6.98 -6.20 -7.19
CA TRP A 71 7.41 -5.35 -6.07
C TRP A 71 8.05 -6.15 -4.95
N LEU A 72 7.51 -7.34 -4.62
CA LEU A 72 8.11 -8.23 -3.62
C LEU A 72 9.53 -8.63 -4.03
N ASP A 73 9.74 -9.04 -5.28
CA ASP A 73 11.06 -9.38 -5.80
C ASP A 73 12.04 -8.20 -5.66
N ALA A 74 11.59 -6.99 -5.95
CA ALA A 74 12.42 -5.79 -5.88
C ALA A 74 12.67 -5.26 -4.45
N ASN A 75 11.77 -5.48 -3.48
CA ASN A 75 11.82 -4.82 -2.17
C ASN A 75 11.75 -5.76 -0.96
N ALA A 76 11.01 -6.87 -1.03
CA ALA A 76 10.81 -7.75 0.13
C ALA A 76 12.02 -8.65 0.42
N PHE A 77 12.81 -8.94 -0.61
CA PHE A 77 14.01 -9.78 -0.54
C PHE A 77 15.33 -9.01 -0.58
N VAL A 78 15.29 -7.71 -0.90
CA VAL A 78 16.48 -6.86 -0.82
C VAL A 78 16.70 -6.49 0.66
N PRO A 79 17.89 -6.72 1.23
CA PRO A 79 18.21 -6.24 2.57
C PRO A 79 18.13 -4.71 2.57
N MET A 80 17.14 -4.20 3.29
CA MET A 80 16.64 -2.82 3.30
C MET A 80 17.74 -1.76 3.37
N ALA A 81 18.00 -1.07 2.25
CA ALA A 81 18.48 0.31 2.30
C ALA A 81 17.33 1.19 2.84
N ALA A 82 17.68 2.17 3.65
CA ALA A 82 16.81 2.87 4.61
C ALA A 82 15.46 3.39 4.05
N PRO A 83 14.43 3.47 4.90
CA PRO A 83 13.13 4.02 4.53
C PRO A 83 13.27 5.47 4.04
N VAL A 84 12.62 5.77 2.92
CA VAL A 84 12.41 7.13 2.41
C VAL A 84 12.02 8.07 3.56
N PRO A 85 12.74 9.19 3.77
CA PRO A 85 12.43 10.11 4.85
C PRO A 85 11.04 10.73 4.60
N ALA A 86 10.18 10.66 5.62
CA ALA A 86 8.90 11.34 5.62
C ALA A 86 9.09 12.83 5.28
N PRO A 87 8.17 13.46 4.52
CA PRO A 87 8.29 14.87 4.19
C PRO A 87 8.35 15.70 5.48
N PRO A 88 9.21 16.72 5.56
CA PRO A 88 9.39 17.51 6.78
C PRO A 88 8.06 18.17 7.14
N ARG A 89 7.57 17.90 8.36
CA ARG A 89 6.50 18.68 8.97
C ARG A 89 6.99 20.12 9.10
N ARG A 90 6.52 21.02 8.23
CA ARG A 90 6.67 22.47 8.40
C ARG A 90 5.88 22.88 9.64
N GLY A 91 6.58 22.99 10.76
CA GLY A 91 6.09 23.68 11.95
C GLY A 91 6.09 25.19 11.72
N ARG A 92 5.03 25.84 12.18
CA ARG A 92 5.03 27.28 12.50
C ARG A 92 4.37 27.44 13.86
#